data_AF-A0A150HZU8-F1
#
_entry.id   AF-A0A150HZU8-F1
#
_cell.length_a   1.000
_cell.length_b   1.000
_cell.length_c   1.000
_cell.angle_alpha   90.00
_cell.angle_beta   90.00
_cell.angle_gamma   90.00
#
_symmetry.space_group_name_H-M   'P 1'
#
loop_
_entity.id
_entity.type
_entity.pdbx_description
1 polymer ?
#
loop_
_entity_poly.entity_id
_entity_poly.type
_entity_poly.pdbx_seq_one_letter_code
_entity_poly.pdbx_strand_id
1 'polypeptide(L)' 'MKKTIHAIEHTPIYNWQDYKQRQKQFKFAQFRKNIFDGLAALCTVMFTVSLFFFGGR' A
#
# COMPACT_ATOMS: atom_id res chain seq x y z
N MET A 1 33.53 7.13 13.37
CA MET A 1 32.13 6.81 13.73
C MET A 1 31.85 5.36 13.36
N LYS A 2 31.64 4.48 14.36
CA LYS A 2 31.28 3.08 14.10
C LYS A 2 29.82 3.04 13.68
N LYS A 3 29.55 2.57 12.45
CA LYS A 3 28.20 2.36 11.94
C LYS A 3 27.66 1.10 12.64
N THR A 4 26.79 1.26 13.62
CA THR A 4 26.09 0.15 14.26
C THR A 4 25.16 -0.47 13.23
N ILE A 5 25.62 -1.53 12.58
CA ILE A 5 24.78 -2.39 11.76
C ILE A 5 23.88 -3.10 12.76
N HIS A 6 22.66 -2.58 12.95
CA HIS A 6 21.60 -3.30 13.62
C HIS A 6 21.30 -4.52 12.76
N ALA A 7 22.00 -5.63 13.04
CA ALA A 7 21.62 -6.93 12.53
C ALA A 7 20.16 -7.12 12.98
N ILE A 8 19.25 -7.12 12.02
CA ILE A 8 17.84 -7.37 12.27
C ILE A 8 17.80 -8.79 12.83
N GLU A 9 17.67 -8.89 14.15
CA GLU A 9 17.47 -10.16 14.82
C GLU A 9 16.26 -10.79 14.16
N HIS A 10 16.48 -11.82 13.35
CA HIS A 10 15.40 -12.65 12.85
C HIS A 10 14.82 -13.31 14.08
N THR A 11 13.84 -12.70 14.74
CA THR A 11 13.03 -13.35 15.76
C THR A 11 12.42 -14.55 15.05
N PRO A 12 12.92 -15.78 15.30
CA PRO A 12 12.41 -16.93 14.58
C PRO A 12 10.96 -17.03 14.98
N ILE A 13 10.08 -17.06 13.98
CA ILE A 13 8.65 -17.11 14.23
C ILE A 13 8.36 -18.54 14.69
N TYR A 14 8.40 -18.75 16.01
CA TYR A 14 8.17 -20.04 16.63
C TYR A 14 6.73 -20.55 16.42
N ASN A 15 5.80 -19.64 16.14
CA ASN A 15 4.38 -19.95 16.04
C ASN A 15 3.83 -19.61 14.65
N TRP A 16 3.61 -20.65 13.85
CA TRP A 16 3.16 -20.53 12.46
C TRP A 16 1.82 -19.78 12.31
N GLN A 17 0.93 -19.92 13.29
CA GLN A 17 -0.38 -19.27 13.29
C GLN A 17 -0.26 -17.74 13.37
N ASP A 18 0.63 -17.23 14.22
CA ASP A 18 0.85 -15.79 14.41
C ASP A 18 1.43 -15.15 13.15
N TYR A 19 2.34 -15.84 12.44
CA TYR A 19 2.85 -15.39 11.15
C TYR A 19 1.76 -15.29 10.10
N LYS A 20 0.94 -16.33 9.97
CA LYS A 20 -0.16 -16.36 9.00
C LYS A 20 -1.17 -15.24 9.27
N GLN A 21 -1.45 -14.95 10.54
CA GLN A 21 -2.32 -13.84 10.93
C GLN A 21 -1.73 -12.48 10.54
N ARG A 22 -0.44 -12.23 10.84
CA ARG A 22 0.23 -11.00 10.43
C ARG A 22 0.26 -10.84 8.91
N GLN A 23 0.57 -11.90 8.16
CA GLN A 23 0.58 -11.86 6.70
C GLN A 23 -0.80 -11.55 6.12
N LYS A 24 -1.88 -12.09 6.72
CA LYS A 24 -3.25 -11.77 6.34
C LYS A 24 -3.55 -10.28 6.58
N GLN A 25 -3.17 -9.74 7.73
CA GLN A 25 -3.34 -8.31 8.05
C GLN A 25 -2.60 -7.40 7.07
N PHE A 26 -1.34 -7.71 6.73
CA PHE A 26 -0.57 -6.97 5.72
C PHE A 26 -1.24 -7.01 4.35
N LYS A 27 -1.71 -8.18 3.90
CA LYS A 27 -2.41 -8.33 2.62
C LYS A 27 -3.70 -7.50 2.58
N PHE A 28 -4.49 -7.48 3.65
CA PHE A 28 -5.70 -6.66 3.71
C PHE A 28 -5.39 -5.16 3.72
N ALA A 29 -4.36 -4.74 4.46
CA ALA A 29 -3.94 -3.35 4.48
C ALA A 29 -3.46 -2.90 3.09
N GLN A 30 -2.69 -3.73 2.39
CA GLN A 30 -2.21 -3.44 1.05
C GLN A 30 -3.33 -3.47 0.00
N PHE A 31 -4.28 -4.40 0.12
CA PHE A 31 -5.47 -4.44 -0.74
C PHE A 31 -6.31 -3.16 -0.62
N ARG A 32 -6.54 -2.67 0.61
CA ARG A 32 -7.24 -1.40 0.83
C ARG A 32 -6.49 -0.23 0.19
N LYS A 33 -5.17 -0.14 0.38
CA LYS A 33 -4.34 0.91 -0.26
C LYS A 33 -4.48 0.89 -1.78
N ASN A 34 -4.35 -0.28 -2.40
CA ASN A 34 -4.51 -0.40 -3.85
C ASN A 34 -5.92 -0.01 -4.34
N ILE A 35 -6.97 -0.29 -3.57
CA ILE A 35 -8.34 0.16 -3.90
C ILE A 35 -8.41 1.69 -3.87
N PHE A 36 -7.92 2.33 -2.80
CA PHE A 36 -7.95 3.79 -2.67
C PHE A 36 -7.12 4.45 -3.76
N ASP A 37 -5.93 3.94 -4.07
CA ASP A 37 -5.09 4.45 -5.14
C ASP A 37 -5.75 4.29 -6.52
N GLY A 38 -6.39 3.15 -6.79
CA GLY A 38 -7.14 2.91 -8.02
C GLY A 38 -8.36 3.83 -8.17
N LEU A 39 -9.10 4.06 -7.09
CA LEU A 39 -10.23 5.00 -7.06
C LEU A 39 -9.77 6.45 -7.27
N ALA A 40 -8.69 6.86 -6.60
CA ALA A 40 -8.10 8.18 -6.76
C ALA A 40 -7.63 8.41 -8.20
N ALA A 41 -6.99 7.41 -8.82
CA ALA A 41 -6.59 7.47 -10.22
C ALA A 41 -7.81 7.60 -11.16
N LEU A 42 -8.85 6.79 -10.97
CA LEU A 42 -10.09 6.88 -11.75
C LEU A 42 -10.76 8.25 -11.62
N CYS A 43 -10.89 8.76 -10.39
CA CYS A 43 -11.43 10.10 -10.16
C CYS A 43 -10.59 11.16 -10.87
N THR A 44 -9.26 11.10 -10.76
CA THR A 44 -8.35 12.04 -11.42
C THR A 44 -8.54 12.02 -12.93
N VAL A 45 -8.64 10.84 -13.55
CA VAL A 45 -8.88 10.71 -14.99
C VAL A 45 -10.24 11.28 -15.37
N MET A 46 -11.29 10.98 -14.62
CA MET A 46 -12.64 11.52 -14.88
C MET A 46 -12.66 13.04 -14.78
N PHE A 47 -12.11 13.61 -13.71
CA PHE A 47 -12.02 15.07 -13.57
C PHE A 47 -11.18 15.70 -14.68
N THR A 48 -10.06 15.09 -15.05
CA THR A 48 -9.20 15.60 -16.13
C THR A 48 -9.94 15.61 -17.47
N VAL A 49 -10.64 14.52 -17.80
CA VAL A 49 -11.45 14.42 -19.03
C VAL A 49 -12.62 15.41 -19.00
N SER A 50 -13.33 15.52 -17.87
CA SER A 50 -14.43 16.47 -17.72
C SER A 50 -13.97 17.92 -17.86
N LEU A 51 -12.84 18.29 -17.25
CA LEU A 51 -12.26 19.63 -17.38
C LEU A 51 -11.77 19.89 -18.82
N PHE A 52 -11.15 18.91 -19.47
CA PHE A 52 -10.71 19.03 -20.85
C PHE A 52 -11.88 19.24 -21.82
N PHE A 53 -12.99 18.52 -21.63
CA PHE A 53 -14.20 18.67 -22.45
C PHE A 53 -14.99 19.95 -22.12
N PHE A 54 -15.04 20.37 -20.86
CA PHE A 54 -15.83 21.53 -20.43
C PHE A 54 -15.08 22.86 -20.64
N GLY A 55 -13.75 22.86 -20.51
CA GLY A 55 -12.87 24.02 -20.75
C GLY A 55 -12.31 24.11 -22.16
N GLY A 56 -12.51 23.09 -23.01
CA GLY A 56 -12.09 23.06 -24.41
C GLY A 56 -13.09 23.66 -25.41
N ARG A 57 -14.10 24.40 -24.92
CA ARG A 57 -14.98 25.26 -25.73
C ARG A 57 -14.50 26.70 -25.68
#